data_AF-A0A7Z9UQ85-F1
#
_entry.id   AF-A0A7Z9UQ85-F1
#
_cell.length_a   1.000
_cell.length_b   1.000
_cell.length_c   1.000
_cell.angle_alpha   90.00
_cell.angle_beta   90.00
_cell.angle_gamma   90.00
#
_symmetry.space_group_name_H-M   'P 1'
#
loop_
_entity.id
_entity.type
_entity.pdbx_description
1 polymer ?
#
loop_
_entity_poly.entity_id
_entity_poly.type
_entity_poly.pdbx_seq_one_letter_code
_entity_poly.pdbx_strand_id
1 'polypeptide(L)'
;MTSLQCDTCHSTDRWVPIDFSHSSPAYPGDHAGNPDCTTCHQGNSETVIWASPAYKPDCAGCHANDFKPGPHKQHENPDHSYTVSELRDCSGACHMYTNSSLTTIKKNRPGPEHRASDGDFD
;
A
#
# COMPACT_ATOMS: atom_id res chain seq x y z
N MET A 1 5.48 -3.56 21.83
CA MET A 1 5.81 -4.65 22.75
C MET A 1 5.60 -5.96 22.01
N THR A 2 6.49 -6.94 22.19
CA THR A 2 6.32 -8.31 21.69
C THR A 2 6.05 -9.24 22.88
N SER A 3 5.20 -10.24 22.68
CA SER A 3 5.00 -11.33 23.65
C SER A 3 5.70 -12.64 23.24
N LEU A 4 6.43 -12.63 22.12
CA LEU A 4 7.17 -13.80 21.65
C LEU A 4 8.38 -14.08 22.55
N GLN A 5 8.77 -15.34 22.61
CA GLN A 5 9.97 -15.75 23.33
C GLN A 5 11.22 -15.30 22.54
N CYS A 6 12.29 -14.91 23.24
CA CYS A 6 13.48 -14.34 22.62
C CYS A 6 14.12 -15.27 21.57
N ASP A 7 14.04 -16.58 21.81
CA ASP A 7 14.56 -17.64 20.93
C ASP A 7 13.72 -17.84 19.66
N THR A 8 12.59 -17.16 19.52
CA THR A 8 11.80 -17.13 18.28
C THR A 8 12.52 -16.37 17.16
N CYS A 9 13.30 -15.34 17.51
CA CYS A 9 13.99 -14.49 16.53
C CYS A 9 15.52 -14.52 16.70
N HIS A 10 16.01 -14.79 17.92
CA HIS A 10 17.44 -14.81 18.24
C HIS A 10 17.90 -16.24 18.46
N SER A 11 19.09 -16.59 17.97
CA SER A 11 19.77 -17.81 18.40
C SER A 11 20.79 -17.49 19.49
N THR A 12 21.14 -18.47 20.31
CA THR A 12 22.21 -18.31 21.32
C THR A 12 23.57 -18.01 20.68
N ASP A 13 23.79 -18.51 19.46
CA ASP A 13 25.06 -18.37 18.74
C ASP A 13 25.11 -17.12 17.86
N ARG A 14 23.93 -16.56 17.51
CA ARG A 14 23.77 -15.31 16.75
C ARG A 14 22.59 -14.53 17.31
N TRP A 15 22.92 -13.60 18.21
CA TRP A 15 21.95 -12.63 18.73
C TRP A 15 21.64 -11.53 17.69
N VAL A 16 22.59 -11.22 16.80
CA VAL A 16 22.41 -10.33 15.64
C VAL A 16 23.08 -11.00 14.43
N PRO A 17 22.44 -11.12 13.25
CA PRO A 17 21.07 -10.68 12.91
C PRO A 17 19.99 -11.64 13.44
N ILE A 18 18.74 -11.17 13.47
CA ILE A 18 17.58 -12.01 13.74
C ILE A 18 17.18 -12.78 12.47
N ASP A 19 16.67 -13.99 12.64
CA ASP A 19 15.96 -14.70 11.58
C ASP A 19 14.47 -14.42 11.75
N PHE A 20 13.89 -13.65 10.83
CA PHE A 20 12.50 -13.22 10.91
C PHE A 20 11.84 -13.26 9.53
N SER A 21 10.62 -13.79 9.48
CA SER A 21 9.76 -13.72 8.30
C SER A 21 8.38 -13.22 8.68
N HIS A 22 7.82 -12.35 7.85
CA HIS A 22 6.44 -11.92 8.01
C HIS A 22 5.49 -13.09 7.71
N SER A 23 4.63 -13.43 8.68
CA SER A 23 3.69 -14.56 8.57
C SER A 23 2.22 -14.12 8.54
N SER A 24 1.95 -12.85 8.80
CA SER A 24 0.58 -12.31 8.80
C SER A 24 0.05 -12.20 7.37
N PRO A 25 -1.20 -12.62 7.09
CA PRO A 25 -1.84 -12.40 5.79
C PRO A 25 -2.09 -10.90 5.52
N ALA A 26 -1.99 -10.05 6.54
CA ALA A 26 -2.08 -8.60 6.41
C ALA A 26 -0.72 -7.95 6.07
N TYR A 27 0.35 -8.73 5.87
CA TYR A 27 1.62 -8.20 5.43
C TYR A 27 1.48 -7.63 4.01
N PRO A 28 1.75 -6.32 3.80
CA PRO A 28 1.52 -5.68 2.50
C PRO A 28 2.58 -6.05 1.43
N GLY A 29 3.50 -6.97 1.74
CA GLY A 29 4.58 -7.37 0.86
C GLY A 29 5.86 -6.56 1.08
N ASP A 30 6.94 -7.03 0.45
CA ASP A 30 8.25 -6.40 0.57
C ASP A 30 8.24 -5.04 -0.14
N HIS A 31 8.52 -3.99 0.64
CA HIS A 31 8.63 -2.63 0.13
C HIS A 31 10.03 -2.36 -0.42
N ALA A 32 10.11 -1.46 -1.40
CA ALA A 32 11.36 -0.98 -1.95
C ALA A 32 12.32 -0.51 -0.85
N GLY A 33 13.61 -0.86 -1.00
CA GLY A 33 14.64 -0.45 -0.05
C GLY A 33 14.65 -1.20 1.28
N ASN A 34 13.76 -2.19 1.48
CA ASN A 34 13.68 -3.04 2.68
C ASN A 34 13.70 -2.19 3.97
N PRO A 35 12.64 -1.39 4.20
CA PRO A 35 12.61 -0.40 5.27
C PRO A 35 12.80 -1.05 6.65
N ASP A 36 13.36 -0.28 7.58
CA ASP A 36 13.52 -0.72 8.97
C ASP A 36 12.18 -1.14 9.56
N CYS A 37 12.18 -2.16 10.43
CA CYS A 37 10.97 -2.71 11.05
C CYS A 37 10.08 -1.62 11.66
N THR A 38 10.70 -0.60 12.26
CA THR A 38 10.03 0.52 12.95
C THR A 38 9.23 1.43 12.02
N THR A 39 9.49 1.39 10.71
CA THR A 39 8.72 2.12 9.69
C THR A 39 7.25 1.70 9.73
N CYS A 40 6.99 0.40 9.84
CA CYS A 40 5.65 -0.17 9.94
C CYS A 40 5.25 -0.41 11.41
N HIS A 41 6.17 -0.97 12.20
CA HIS A 41 5.96 -1.32 13.61
C HIS A 41 6.23 -0.13 14.53
N GLN A 42 5.51 0.96 14.29
CA GLN A 42 5.61 2.20 15.05
C GLN A 42 5.28 1.95 16.54
N GLY A 43 6.03 2.60 17.43
CA GLY A 43 5.91 2.36 18.88
C GLY A 43 6.53 1.04 19.36
N ASN A 44 7.41 0.43 18.55
CA ASN A 44 8.13 -0.80 18.88
C ASN A 44 7.18 -1.96 19.20
N SER A 45 6.11 -2.13 18.42
CA SER A 45 5.02 -3.10 18.61
C SER A 45 4.88 -4.08 17.47
N GLU A 46 4.53 -5.34 17.77
CA GLU A 46 4.23 -6.35 16.74
C GLU A 46 3.01 -5.97 15.90
N THR A 47 2.14 -5.12 16.43
CA THR A 47 1.02 -4.56 15.69
C THR A 47 1.46 -3.34 14.87
N VAL A 48 1.04 -3.30 13.61
CA VAL A 48 1.20 -2.13 12.74
C VAL A 48 0.08 -1.13 13.03
N ILE A 49 0.46 0.14 13.16
CA ILE A 49 -0.49 1.25 13.18
C ILE A 49 -0.66 1.71 11.74
N TRP A 50 -1.88 1.58 11.24
CA TRP A 50 -2.23 2.07 9.92
C TRP A 50 -2.76 3.49 10.06
N ALA A 51 -2.21 4.42 9.28
CA ALA A 51 -2.61 5.83 9.32
C ALA A 51 -4.09 6.02 8.94
N SER A 52 -4.60 5.19 8.03
CA SER A 52 -6.01 5.17 7.59
C SER A 52 -6.64 3.79 7.78
N PRO A 53 -7.09 3.45 9.00
CA PRO A 53 -7.59 2.11 9.31
C PRO A 53 -8.78 1.63 8.47
N ALA A 54 -9.57 2.55 7.90
CA ALA A 54 -10.70 2.25 7.04
C ALA A 54 -10.28 1.62 5.69
N TYR A 55 -9.02 1.82 5.30
CA TYR A 55 -8.50 1.35 4.02
C TYR A 55 -7.66 0.07 4.12
N LYS A 56 -7.56 -0.57 5.30
CA LYS A 56 -6.86 -1.85 5.43
C LYS A 56 -7.54 -2.94 4.58
N PRO A 57 -6.78 -3.89 3.99
CA PRO A 57 -5.31 -4.00 3.97
C PRO A 57 -4.63 -3.28 2.78
N ASP A 58 -5.39 -2.47 2.06
CA ASP A 58 -5.00 -1.82 0.81
C ASP A 58 -3.90 -0.77 1.01
N CYS A 59 -3.23 -0.37 -0.08
CA CYS A 59 -2.14 0.63 -0.07
C CYS A 59 -2.55 1.93 0.64
N ALA A 60 -3.78 2.40 0.40
CA ALA A 60 -4.34 3.59 1.03
C ALA A 60 -4.43 3.49 2.56
N GLY A 61 -4.37 2.29 3.14
CA GLY A 61 -4.30 2.10 4.58
C GLY A 61 -3.14 2.87 5.25
N CYS A 62 -2.03 3.03 4.52
CA CYS A 62 -0.90 3.85 4.93
C CYS A 62 -0.75 5.10 4.05
N HIS A 63 -0.96 4.95 2.74
CA HIS A 63 -0.65 5.95 1.72
C HIS A 63 -1.83 6.82 1.28
N ALA A 64 -2.95 6.85 2.02
CA ALA A 64 -4.12 7.63 1.60
C ALA A 64 -3.84 9.12 1.36
N ASN A 65 -2.91 9.69 2.13
CA ASN A 65 -2.52 11.10 2.00
C ASN A 65 -1.59 11.36 0.80
N ASP A 66 -0.99 10.31 0.22
CA ASP A 66 -0.12 10.42 -0.95
C ASP A 66 -0.93 10.47 -2.25
N PHE A 67 -2.21 10.11 -2.19
CA PHE A 67 -3.12 10.11 -3.34
C PHE A 67 -3.30 11.51 -3.94
N LYS A 68 -3.01 11.63 -5.23
CA LYS A 68 -3.21 12.86 -6.01
C LYS A 68 -4.34 12.64 -7.03
N PRO A 69 -5.47 13.35 -6.96
CA PRO A 69 -6.57 13.16 -7.91
C PRO A 69 -6.20 13.49 -9.37
N GLY A 70 -5.29 14.44 -9.60
CA GLY A 70 -4.97 14.94 -10.94
C GLY A 70 -4.62 13.87 -11.98
N PRO A 71 -3.61 13.01 -11.74
CA PRO A 71 -3.28 11.87 -12.62
C PRO A 71 -4.40 10.81 -12.74
N HIS A 72 -5.37 10.80 -11.83
CA HIS A 72 -6.39 9.77 -11.68
C HIS A 72 -7.77 10.21 -12.22
N LYS A 73 -7.82 10.79 -13.42
CA LYS A 73 -9.09 11.09 -14.13
C LYS A 73 -9.96 9.86 -14.39
N GLN A 74 -11.22 9.92 -13.96
CA GLN A 74 -12.25 8.91 -14.24
C GLN A 74 -12.99 9.23 -15.53
N HIS A 75 -13.46 10.46 -15.72
CA HIS A 75 -14.14 10.91 -16.93
C HIS A 75 -14.05 12.43 -17.10
N GLU A 76 -14.28 12.95 -18.31
CA GLU A 76 -14.06 14.38 -18.62
C GLU A 76 -15.35 15.20 -18.83
N ASN A 77 -16.52 14.57 -18.96
CA ASN A 77 -17.79 15.27 -19.20
C ASN A 77 -18.90 14.79 -18.23
N PRO A 78 -19.16 15.52 -17.12
CA PRO A 78 -18.31 16.59 -16.56
C PRO A 78 -16.97 16.04 -16.09
N ASP A 79 -15.98 16.89 -15.84
CA ASP A 79 -14.65 16.43 -15.47
C ASP A 79 -14.62 15.90 -14.03
N HIS A 80 -14.16 14.67 -13.83
CA HIS A 80 -14.14 13.98 -12.54
C HIS A 80 -12.92 13.06 -12.43
N SER A 81 -12.32 13.07 -11.25
CA SER A 81 -11.16 12.22 -10.92
C SER A 81 -11.58 11.27 -9.82
N TYR A 82 -11.05 10.05 -9.86
CA TYR A 82 -11.22 9.09 -8.79
C TYR A 82 -10.76 9.69 -7.46
N THR A 83 -11.38 9.18 -6.40
CA THR A 83 -10.98 9.40 -5.01
C THR A 83 -10.08 8.26 -4.53
N VAL A 84 -9.35 8.50 -3.45
CA VAL A 84 -8.57 7.45 -2.76
C VAL A 84 -9.43 6.27 -2.33
N SER A 85 -10.71 6.50 -1.99
CA SER A 85 -11.65 5.44 -1.63
C SER A 85 -12.05 4.56 -2.82
N GLU A 86 -11.99 5.08 -4.05
CA GLU A 86 -12.28 4.33 -5.27
C GLU A 86 -11.04 3.62 -5.82
N LEU A 87 -9.84 4.12 -5.50
CA LEU A 87 -8.54 3.55 -5.91
C LEU A 87 -7.68 3.19 -4.69
N ARG A 88 -8.24 2.42 -3.76
CA ARG A 88 -7.60 2.10 -2.48
C ARG A 88 -6.27 1.33 -2.62
N ASP A 89 -6.18 0.47 -3.62
CA ASP A 89 -4.96 -0.29 -3.96
C ASP A 89 -4.03 0.44 -4.93
N CYS A 90 -4.39 1.66 -5.37
CA CYS A 90 -3.69 2.51 -6.35
C CYS A 90 -3.45 1.89 -7.76
N SER A 91 -3.56 0.56 -7.90
CA SER A 91 -3.40 -0.21 -9.14
C SER A 91 -4.71 -0.41 -9.92
N GLY A 92 -5.83 0.13 -9.43
CA GLY A 92 -7.19 -0.20 -9.88
C GLY A 92 -7.75 0.63 -11.05
N ALA A 93 -7.06 1.69 -11.49
CA ALA A 93 -7.57 2.55 -12.56
C ALA A 93 -7.18 2.01 -13.95
N CYS A 94 -7.89 0.99 -14.45
CA CYS A 94 -7.63 0.43 -15.77
C CYS A 94 -8.16 1.29 -16.93
N HIS A 95 -9.20 2.10 -16.67
CA HIS A 95 -9.91 2.84 -17.71
C HIS A 95 -10.16 4.29 -17.32
N MET A 96 -10.23 5.15 -18.32
CA MET A 96 -10.88 6.45 -18.26
C MET A 96 -12.09 6.41 -19.19
N TYR A 97 -13.23 6.91 -18.73
CA TYR A 97 -14.50 6.90 -19.45
C TYR A 97 -14.75 8.23 -20.17
N THR A 98 -15.64 8.21 -21.14
CA THR A 98 -16.01 9.42 -21.89
C THR A 98 -16.83 10.40 -21.06
N ASN A 99 -17.67 9.89 -20.16
CA ASN A 99 -18.58 10.67 -19.32
C ASN A 99 -18.98 9.88 -18.06
N SER A 100 -19.83 10.49 -17.23
CA SER A 100 -20.31 9.93 -15.96
C SER A 100 -21.20 8.69 -16.08
N SER A 101 -21.55 8.21 -17.28
CA SER A 101 -22.28 6.95 -17.44
C SER A 101 -21.41 5.72 -17.21
N LEU A 102 -20.08 5.87 -17.30
CA LEU A 102 -19.10 4.79 -17.14
C LEU A 102 -19.31 3.58 -18.08
N THR A 103 -19.99 3.79 -19.21
CA THR A 103 -20.32 2.72 -20.17
C THR A 103 -19.35 2.61 -21.33
N THR A 104 -18.71 3.73 -21.69
CA THR A 104 -17.81 3.82 -22.86
C THR A 104 -16.42 4.21 -22.39
N ILE A 105 -15.46 3.31 -22.62
CA ILE A 105 -14.05 3.55 -22.33
C ILE A 105 -13.51 4.55 -23.36
N LYS A 106 -12.96 5.66 -22.87
CA LYS A 106 -12.24 6.65 -23.67
C LYS A 106 -10.77 6.26 -23.85
N LYS A 107 -10.13 5.78 -22.78
CA LYS A 107 -8.71 5.40 -22.78
C LYS A 107 -8.47 4.24 -21.83
N ASN A 108 -7.70 3.25 -22.28
CA ASN A 108 -7.11 2.24 -21.41
C ASN A 108 -5.83 2.80 -20.78
N ARG A 109 -5.66 2.59 -19.49
CA ARG A 109 -4.44 2.91 -18.74
C ARG A 109 -3.63 1.61 -18.64
N PRO A 110 -2.41 1.57 -19.21
CA PRO A 110 -1.62 0.35 -19.22
C PRO A 110 -1.04 0.06 -17.84
N GLY A 111 -1.03 -1.23 -17.47
CA GLY A 111 -0.14 -1.83 -16.47
C GLY A 111 -0.32 -1.41 -15.01
N PRO A 112 0.27 -2.16 -14.06
CA PRO A 112 0.24 -1.82 -12.65
C PRO A 112 1.26 -0.72 -12.39
N GLU A 113 0.78 0.47 -12.05
CA GLU A 113 1.57 1.54 -11.43
C GLU A 113 1.57 1.36 -9.91
N HIS A 114 2.53 1.98 -9.22
CA HIS A 114 2.60 2.06 -7.76
C HIS A 114 2.81 0.70 -7.06
N ARG A 115 3.79 -0.09 -7.49
CA ARG A 115 4.11 -1.37 -6.82
C ARG A 115 4.84 -1.12 -5.51
N ALA A 116 4.62 -1.99 -4.53
CA ALA A 116 5.33 -1.92 -3.24
C ALA A 116 6.86 -1.98 -3.40
N SER A 117 7.36 -2.71 -4.40
CA SER A 117 8.79 -2.88 -4.68
C SER A 117 9.42 -1.72 -5.46
N ASP A 118 8.63 -0.78 -5.98
CA ASP A 118 9.14 0.29 -6.82
C ASP A 118 9.71 1.42 -5.94
N GLY A 119 10.88 1.94 -6.31
CA GLY A 119 11.57 2.99 -5.56
C GLY A 119 10.93 4.37 -5.69
N ASP A 120 10.02 4.54 -6.65
CA ASP A 120 9.30 5.78 -6.93
C ASP A 120 7.79 5.50 -6.91
N PHE A 121 7.02 6.49 -6.44
CA PHE A 121 5.55 6.54 -6.44
C PHE A 121 4.99 7.18 -7.72
N ASP A 122 5.75 7.14 -8.81
CA ASP A 122 5.35 7.68 -10.11
C ASP A 122 4.30 6.81 -10.80
#